data_AF-A0A0J1JXN8-F1
#
_entry.id   AF-A0A0J1JXN8-F1
#
_cell.length_a   1.000
_cell.length_b   1.000
_cell.length_c   1.000
_cell.angle_alpha   90.00
_cell.angle_beta   90.00
_cell.angle_gamma   90.00
#
_symmetry.space_group_name_H-M   'P 1'
#
loop_
_entity.id
_entity.type
_entity.pdbx_description
1 polymer ?
#
loop_
_entity_poly.entity_id
_entity_poly.type
_entity_poly.pdbx_seq_one_letter_code
_entity_poly.pdbx_strand_id
1 'polypeptide(L)' 'MLGESHSLNVEFPEHQDRIQELKSSNEHFKLMADRYHHLDHKIRGLECSNVPTDDQHFTQLKLERLQLKDQIFSILSN' A
#
# COMPACT_ATOMS: atom_id res chain seq x y z
N MET A 1 -4.22 12.81 14.86
CA MET A 1 -5.05 11.60 14.98
C MET A 1 -5.31 11.08 13.56
N LEU A 2 -5.08 9.78 13.31
CA LEU A 2 -5.06 9.11 11.98
C LEU A 2 -4.02 9.66 10.97
N GLY A 3 -2.88 10.16 11.46
CA GLY A 3 -1.91 10.95 10.68
C GLY A 3 -0.63 10.23 10.24
N GLU A 4 -0.56 8.92 10.39
CA GLU A 4 0.52 8.13 9.78
C GLU A 4 -0.10 7.31 8.66
N SER A 5 -0.34 8.02 7.56
CA SER A 5 -0.59 7.40 6.27
C SER A 5 0.60 6.46 6.03
N HIS A 6 0.38 5.14 5.96
CA HIS A 6 1.35 4.21 5.34
C HIS A 6 1.39 4.49 3.83
N SER A 7 1.66 5.74 3.47
CA SER A 7 1.91 6.12 2.11
C SER A 7 3.28 5.57 1.75
N LEU A 8 3.43 5.16 0.50
CA LEU A 8 4.72 4.72 -0.02
C LEU A 8 5.82 5.76 0.21
N ASN A 9 5.44 7.04 0.28
CA ASN A 9 6.31 8.15 0.67
C ASN A 9 6.92 8.04 2.08
N VAL A 10 6.23 7.39 3.02
CA VAL A 10 6.69 7.17 4.40
C VAL A 10 7.50 5.88 4.51
N GLU A 11 7.09 4.83 3.79
CA GLU A 11 7.84 3.56 3.71
C GLU A 11 9.16 3.71 2.94
N PHE A 12 9.20 4.60 1.94
CA PHE A 12 10.34 4.83 1.06
C PHE A 12 10.67 6.34 0.98
N PRO A 13 11.13 6.96 2.08
CA PRO A 13 11.41 8.39 2.11
C PRO A 13 12.53 8.79 1.13
N GLU A 14 13.48 7.89 0.90
CA GLU A 14 14.57 8.06 -0.08
C GLU A 14 14.10 8.05 -1.55
N HIS A 15 12.94 7.44 -1.83
CA HIS A 15 12.36 7.38 -3.17
C HIS A 15 11.16 8.31 -3.36
N GLN A 16 10.89 9.21 -2.41
CA GLN A 16 9.70 10.04 -2.41
C GLN A 16 9.54 10.89 -3.70
N ASP A 17 10.65 11.41 -4.21
CA ASP A 17 10.70 12.19 -5.45
C ASP A 17 10.36 11.31 -6.67
N ARG A 18 11.00 10.13 -6.77
CA ARG A 18 10.74 9.10 -7.79
C ARG A 18 9.29 8.62 -7.75
N ILE A 19 8.71 8.45 -6.56
CA ILE A 19 7.31 8.04 -6.36
C ILE A 19 6.36 9.11 -6.89
N GLN A 20 6.63 10.40 -6.66
CA GLN A 20 5.80 11.48 -7.20
C GLN A 20 5.91 11.59 -8.72
N GLU A 21 7.11 11.46 -9.26
CA GLU A 21 7.34 11.44 -10.71
C GLU A 21 6.59 10.26 -11.35
N LEU A 22 6.77 9.05 -10.84
CA LEU A 22 6.09 7.85 -11.31
C LEU A 22 4.57 7.94 -11.13
N LYS A 23 4.05 8.56 -10.07
CA LYS A 23 2.60 8.77 -9.92
C LYS A 23 1.99 9.65 -11.01
N SER A 24 2.75 10.60 -11.54
CA SER A 24 2.28 11.49 -12.62
C SER A 24 2.59 10.94 -14.00
N SER A 25 3.72 10.26 -14.16
CA SER A 25 4.22 9.76 -15.43
C SER A 25 3.74 8.33 -15.75
N ASN A 26 3.43 7.53 -14.71
CA ASN A 26 3.08 6.12 -14.84
C ASN A 26 1.73 5.82 -14.15
N GLU A 27 0.69 5.68 -14.97
CA GLU A 27 -0.66 5.33 -14.49
C GLU A 27 -0.70 3.98 -13.76
N HIS A 28 0.13 3.02 -14.15
CA HIS A 28 0.21 1.72 -13.50
C HIS A 28 0.72 1.86 -12.05
N PHE A 29 1.76 2.67 -11.85
CA PHE A 29 2.28 2.97 -10.52
C PHE A 29 1.24 3.71 -9.66
N LYS A 30 0.53 4.68 -10.25
CA LYS A 30 -0.56 5.40 -9.57
C LYS A 30 -1.65 4.45 -9.08
N LEU A 31 -2.09 3.50 -9.92
CA LEU A 31 -3.09 2.50 -9.55
C LEU A 31 -2.60 1.57 -8.44
N MET A 32 -1.34 1.13 -8.49
CA MET A 32 -0.76 0.30 -7.41
C MET A 32 -0.72 1.05 -6.08
N ALA A 33 -0.28 2.30 -6.10
CA ALA A 33 -0.21 3.13 -4.90
C ALA A 33 -1.60 3.35 -4.29
N ASP A 34 -2.61 3.64 -5.11
CA ASP A 34 -4.00 3.78 -4.65
C ASP A 34 -4.52 2.46 -4.04
N ARG A 35 -4.27 1.33 -4.71
CA ARG A 35 -4.68 0.02 -4.22
C ARG A 35 -4.00 -0.37 -2.90
N TYR A 36 -2.72 -0.04 -2.74
CA TYR A 36 -1.99 -0.24 -1.49
C TYR A 36 -2.62 0.54 -0.34
N HIS A 37 -2.94 1.82 -0.56
CA HIS A 37 -3.60 2.66 0.44
C HIS A 37 -4.99 2.12 0.79
N HIS A 38 -5.75 1.67 -0.21
CA HIS A 38 -7.07 1.11 0.01
C HIS A 38 -7.03 -0.19 0.82
N LEU A 39 -6.05 -1.07 0.54
CA LEU A 39 -5.80 -2.28 1.31
C LEU A 39 -5.40 -1.98 2.75
N ASP A 40 -4.49 -1.03 2.97
CA ASP A 40 -4.07 -0.62 4.32
C ASP A 40 -5.27 -0.10 5.14
N HIS A 41 -6.08 0.77 4.53
CA HIS A 41 -7.29 1.28 5.16
C HIS A 41 -8.30 0.16 5.47
N LYS A 42 -8.47 -0.80 4.54
CA LYS A 42 -9.33 -1.96 4.73
C LYS A 42 -8.83 -2.87 5.85
N ILE A 43 -7.52 -3.16 5.90
CA ILE A 43 -6.87 -3.95 6.95
C ILE A 43 -7.08 -3.27 8.31
N ARG A 44 -6.78 -1.98 8.44
CA ARG A 44 -7.00 -1.21 9.67
C ARG A 44 -8.48 -1.19 10.09
N GLY A 45 -9.39 -1.05 9.13
CA GLY A 45 -10.83 -1.11 9.38
C GLY A 45 -11.26 -2.47 9.91
N LEU A 46 -10.74 -3.56 9.33
CA LEU A 46 -11.00 -4.93 9.79
C LEU A 46 -10.40 -5.20 11.18
N GLU A 47 -9.19 -4.72 11.45
CA GLU A 47 -8.55 -4.80 12.78
C GLU A 47 -9.37 -4.06 13.85
N CYS A 48 -9.84 -2.85 13.53
CA CYS A 48 -10.65 -2.04 14.44
C CYS A 48 -12.04 -2.65 14.70
N SER A 49 -12.64 -3.26 13.67
CA SER A 49 -13.97 -3.86 13.79
C SER A 49 -13.99 -5.08 14.72
N ASN A 50 -12.81 -5.60 15.13
CA ASN A 50 -12.63 -6.80 15.98
C ASN A 50 -13.54 -7.96 15.54
N VAL A 51 -13.87 -7.98 14.24
CA VAL A 51 -14.70 -9.01 13.63
C VAL A 51 -13.79 -10.23 13.56
N PRO A 52 -14.25 -11.43 13.94
CA PRO A 52 -13.61 -12.68 13.57
C PRO A 52 -13.77 -12.83 12.05
N THR A 53 -13.07 -11.97 11.32
CA THR A 53 -12.96 -12.02 9.88
C THR A 53 -12.25 -13.31 9.63
N ASP A 54 -12.91 -14.20 8.89
CA ASP A 54 -12.36 -15.47 8.42
C ASP A 54 -10.87 -15.27 8.10
N ASP A 55 -10.01 -15.93 8.87
CA ASP A 55 -8.56 -15.65 8.96
C ASP A 55 -7.91 -15.63 7.56
N GLN A 56 -8.51 -16.37 6.63
CA GLN A 56 -8.12 -16.42 5.22
C GLN A 56 -8.27 -15.08 4.50
N HIS A 57 -9.35 -14.32 4.73
CA HIS A 57 -9.58 -13.07 4.02
C HIS A 57 -8.61 -11.98 4.50
N PHE A 58 -8.35 -11.92 5.81
CA PHE A 58 -7.34 -11.02 6.36
C PHE A 58 -5.92 -11.39 5.90
N THR A 59 -5.61 -12.70 5.87
CA THR A 59 -4.35 -13.22 5.33
C THR A 59 -4.17 -12.87 3.85
N GLN A 60 -5.22 -12.98 3.03
CA GLN A 60 -5.20 -12.58 1.62
C GLN A 60 -4.91 -11.08 1.47
N LEU A 61 -5.54 -10.21 2.27
CA LEU A 61 -5.29 -8.77 2.22
C LEU A 61 -3.83 -8.42 2.58
N LYS A 62 -3.27 -9.09 3.60
CA LYS A 62 -1.86 -8.94 3.97
C LYS A 62 -0.93 -9.41 2.84
N LEU A 63 -1.27 -10.53 2.19
CA LEU A 63 -0.51 -11.05 1.06
C LEU A 63 -0.54 -10.05 -0.13
N GLU A 64 -1.71 -9.52 -0.46
CA GLU A 64 -1.87 -8.56 -1.56
C GLU A 64 -1.13 -7.24 -1.26
N ARG A 65 -1.14 -6.77 0.01
CA ARG A 65 -0.33 -5.63 0.46
C ARG A 65 1.16 -5.90 0.26
N LEU A 66 1.64 -7.10 0.59
CA LEU A 66 3.04 -7.48 0.41
C LEU A 66 3.42 -7.53 -1.09
N GLN A 67 2.57 -8.12 -1.93
CA GLN A 67 2.79 -8.18 -3.38
C GLN A 67 2.82 -6.79 -4.03
N LEU A 68 1.95 -5.87 -3.59
CA LEU A 68 1.98 -4.50 -4.08
C LEU A 68 3.26 -3.79 -3.66
N LYS A 69 3.71 -3.98 -2.40
CA LYS A 69 4.98 -3.43 -1.92
C LYS A 69 6.15 -3.93 -2.75
N ASP A 70 6.20 -5.23 -3.05
CA ASP A 70 7.26 -5.83 -3.86
C ASP A 70 7.27 -5.27 -5.29
N GLN A 71 6.10 -5.17 -5.93
CA GLN A 71 5.98 -4.57 -7.27
C GLN A 71 6.40 -3.10 -7.28
N ILE A 72 5.98 -2.33 -6.28
CA ILE A 72 6.37 -0.91 -6.16
C ILE A 72 7.88 -0.80 -5.98
N PHE A 73 8.47 -1.62 -5.10
CA PHE A 73 9.92 -1.64 -4.91
C PHE A 73 10.66 -2.03 -6.20
N SER A 74 10.16 -3.02 -6.94
CA SER A 74 10.72 -3.42 -8.23
C SER A 74 10.71 -2.27 -9.25
N ILE A 75 9.64 -1.46 -9.29
CA ILE A 75 9.58 -0.28 -10.16
C ILE A 75 10.53 0.82 -9.68
N LEU A 76 10.67 1.01 -8.37
CA LEU A 76 11.56 2.03 -7.80
C LEU A 76 13.05 1.69 -7.96
N SER A 77 13.39 0.39 -7.91
CA SER A 77 14.75 -0.12 -8.07
C SER A 77 15.19 -0.25 -9.54
N ASN A 78 14.31 0.05 -10.49
CA ASN A 78 14.56 -0.05 -11.94
C ASN A 78 14.77 1.34 -12.58
#